data_AF-A0A257LIM9-F1
#
_entry.id   AF-A0A257LIM9-F1
#
_cell.length_a   1.000
_cell.length_b   1.000
_cell.length_c   1.000
_cell.angle_alpha   90.00
_cell.angle_beta   90.00
_cell.angle_gamma   90.00
#
_symmetry.space_group_name_H-M   'P 1'
#
loop_
_entity.id
_entity.type
_entity.pdbx_description
1 polymer ?
#
loop_
_entity_poly.entity_id
_entity_poly.type
_entity_poly.pdbx_seq_one_letter_code
_entity_poly.pdbx_strand_id
1 'polypeptide(L)'
;MARPPHLAKPSMPRSLRRRFFKLLLAAAVTSVVLVVVMRWVPPLGSALMVERKVVPGAVVRRRVEEMAQRIERDTGRKPGKKAQKELKELALLELLPMAFTKRASVGVWIAPKERLLAIDAGSAGMADDVLTLLAQALPGFSALAINTALSPATAMADWLVSGEPPAGFTIDRDCELKAADGEKPVVRYARHALDLPEIREHIAAGKRPTRLALTWTDRVSFVLTEGFQVKKLTFLEGVFEGKPGKKGEDFEADAAIATGELAPMIDELIDALGGEQVIGAPAPAAAPSTATDPAPAPAAAEVQRGAAASADGNLPPWEAAAA
;
A
#
# COMPACT_ATOMS: atom_id res chain seq x y z
N MET A 1 84.11 -2.29 44.60
CA MET A 1 83.21 -3.37 44.19
C MET A 1 81.79 -3.03 44.63
N ALA A 2 80.84 -2.83 43.71
CA ALA A 2 79.42 -3.12 43.90
C ALA A 2 78.71 -3.02 42.55
N ARG A 3 78.22 -4.16 42.04
CA ARG A 3 77.49 -4.31 40.78
C ARG A 3 75.98 -4.12 41.08
N PRO A 4 75.20 -3.31 40.34
CA PRO A 4 73.78 -3.17 40.62
C PRO A 4 73.00 -4.44 40.19
N PRO A 5 71.92 -4.80 40.91
CA PRO A 5 71.19 -6.05 40.69
C PRO A 5 70.26 -5.96 39.47
N HIS A 6 70.19 -7.08 38.74
CA HIS A 6 69.38 -7.30 37.55
C HIS A 6 67.89 -7.49 37.94
N LEU A 7 67.01 -6.57 37.55
CA LEU A 7 65.55 -6.72 37.71
C LEU A 7 65.02 -7.85 36.80
N ALA A 8 64.44 -8.89 37.40
CA ALA A 8 63.78 -9.98 36.69
C ALA A 8 62.43 -9.52 36.11
N LYS A 9 62.23 -9.71 34.79
CA LYS A 9 60.94 -9.47 34.13
C LYS A 9 59.93 -10.56 34.55
N PRO A 10 58.71 -10.22 35.01
CA PRO A 10 57.70 -11.22 35.33
C PRO A 10 57.25 -11.95 34.06
N SER A 11 57.52 -13.25 34.00
CA SER A 11 57.12 -14.12 32.89
C SER A 11 55.75 -14.74 33.20
N MET A 12 54.73 -14.28 32.46
CA MET A 12 53.39 -14.87 32.56
C MET A 12 53.42 -16.35 32.07
N PRO A 13 52.83 -17.30 32.83
CA PRO A 13 52.85 -18.72 32.46
C PRO A 13 52.12 -18.97 31.14
N ARG A 14 52.71 -19.81 30.28
CA ARG A 14 52.27 -20.07 28.89
C ARG A 14 50.80 -20.56 28.79
N SER A 15 50.27 -21.18 29.85
CA SER A 15 48.87 -21.61 29.94
C SER A 15 47.89 -20.44 30.06
N LEU A 16 48.25 -19.40 30.83
CA LEU A 16 47.45 -18.18 30.94
C LEU A 16 47.44 -17.41 29.61
N ARG A 17 48.59 -17.31 28.92
CA ARG A 17 48.67 -16.68 27.60
C ARG A 17 47.76 -17.35 26.57
N ARG A 18 47.68 -18.69 26.58
CA ARG A 18 46.77 -19.44 25.68
C ARG A 18 45.30 -19.22 26.01
N ARG A 19 44.93 -19.17 27.30
CA ARG A 19 43.55 -18.89 27.72
C ARG A 19 43.14 -17.46 27.38
N PHE A 20 44.04 -16.49 27.59
CA PHE A 20 43.82 -15.10 27.24
C PHE A 20 43.66 -14.90 25.72
N PHE A 21 44.49 -15.58 24.92
CA PHE A 21 44.38 -15.54 23.46
C PHE A 21 43.08 -16.19 22.95
N LYS A 22 42.64 -17.31 23.56
CA LYS A 22 41.35 -17.94 23.21
C LYS A 22 40.15 -17.05 23.55
N LEU A 23 40.18 -16.35 24.69
CA LEU A 23 39.14 -15.39 25.07
C LEU A 23 39.11 -14.18 24.13
N LEU A 24 40.28 -13.65 23.75
CA LEU A 24 40.40 -12.58 22.77
C LEU A 24 39.89 -13.01 21.38
N LEU A 25 40.23 -14.22 20.94
CA LEU A 25 39.75 -14.76 19.67
C LEU A 25 38.23 -14.97 19.69
N ALA A 26 37.69 -15.52 20.79
CA ALA A 26 36.25 -15.68 20.95
C ALA A 26 35.53 -14.33 20.94
N ALA A 27 36.03 -13.33 21.68
CA ALA A 27 35.48 -11.98 21.66
C ALA A 27 35.59 -11.30 20.28
N ALA A 28 36.69 -11.52 19.55
CA ALA A 28 36.86 -11.02 18.19
C ALA A 28 35.90 -11.70 17.20
N VAL A 29 35.70 -13.02 17.30
CA VAL A 29 34.73 -13.75 16.47
C VAL A 29 33.31 -13.33 16.80
N THR A 30 32.94 -13.19 18.08
CA THR A 30 31.62 -12.67 18.48
C THR A 30 31.42 -11.24 18.01
N SER A 31 32.45 -10.40 18.06
CA SER A 31 32.41 -9.03 17.54
C SER A 31 32.27 -9.00 16.02
N VAL A 32 32.98 -9.85 15.28
CA VAL A 32 32.84 -9.99 13.83
C VAL A 32 31.46 -10.53 13.46
N VAL A 33 30.92 -11.50 14.19
CA VAL A 33 29.54 -12.00 13.98
C VAL A 33 28.52 -10.91 14.32
N LEU A 34 28.70 -10.17 15.42
CA LEU A 34 27.84 -9.04 15.78
C LEU A 34 27.90 -7.96 14.70
N VAL A 35 29.09 -7.63 14.19
CA VAL A 35 29.27 -6.68 13.09
C VAL A 35 28.64 -7.23 11.81
N VAL A 36 28.83 -8.48 11.43
CA VAL A 36 28.24 -9.04 10.19
C VAL A 36 26.71 -9.15 10.29
N VAL A 37 26.16 -9.44 11.47
CA VAL A 37 24.71 -9.60 11.71
C VAL A 37 24.01 -8.25 11.95
N MET A 38 24.64 -7.29 12.64
CA MET A 38 24.07 -5.96 12.91
C MET A 38 24.46 -4.89 11.89
N ARG A 39 25.55 -5.05 11.12
CA ARG A 39 25.96 -4.13 10.05
C ARG A 39 25.39 -4.50 8.69
N TRP A 40 24.65 -5.61 8.62
CA TRP A 40 23.70 -5.87 7.54
C TRP A 40 22.31 -5.33 7.91
N VAL A 41 22.27 -4.15 8.52
CA VAL A 41 21.15 -3.23 8.36
C VAL A 41 21.44 -2.49 7.06
N PRO A 42 20.76 -2.78 5.94
CA PRO A 42 20.93 -1.99 4.73
C PRO A 42 20.73 -0.52 5.10
N PRO A 43 21.57 0.40 4.59
CA PRO A 43 21.41 1.83 4.89
C PRO A 43 19.96 2.23 4.61
N LEU A 44 19.34 2.82 5.63
CA LEU A 44 17.97 3.34 5.59
C LEU A 44 17.83 4.27 4.38
N GLY A 45 17.04 3.87 3.39
CA GLY A 45 16.74 4.66 2.20
C GLY A 45 17.64 4.35 1.00
N SER A 46 17.49 3.17 0.39
CA SER A 46 17.99 2.94 -0.96
C SER A 46 17.07 3.65 -1.96
N ALA A 47 17.55 4.73 -2.58
CA ALA A 47 16.84 5.35 -3.70
C ALA A 47 17.05 4.47 -4.95
N LEU A 48 15.97 3.92 -5.51
CA LEU A 48 16.01 3.24 -6.79
C LEU A 48 15.78 4.25 -7.91
N MET A 49 16.78 4.44 -8.76
CA MET A 49 16.69 5.37 -9.88
C MET A 49 16.13 4.65 -11.12
N VAL A 50 14.92 5.02 -11.52
CA VAL A 50 14.29 4.52 -12.75
C VAL A 50 14.54 5.52 -13.87
N GLU A 51 15.32 5.10 -14.87
CA GLU A 51 15.51 5.87 -16.09
C GLU A 51 14.49 5.41 -17.15
N ARG A 52 13.56 6.30 -17.55
CA ARG A 52 12.63 6.02 -18.65
C ARG A 52 12.96 6.89 -19.85
N LYS A 53 13.13 6.27 -21.01
CA LYS A 53 13.14 6.99 -22.29
C LYS A 53 11.70 7.36 -22.63
N VAL A 54 11.40 8.65 -22.64
CA VAL A 54 10.03 9.12 -22.88
C VAL A 54 10.00 9.83 -24.23
N VAL A 55 9.21 9.28 -25.15
CA VAL A 55 8.82 10.00 -26.36
C VAL A 55 7.49 10.70 -26.05
N PRO A 56 7.42 12.04 -26.06
CA PRO A 56 6.17 12.73 -25.80
C PRO A 56 5.08 12.29 -26.78
N GLY A 57 3.89 11.95 -26.27
CA GLY A 57 2.81 11.42 -27.10
C GLY A 57 2.37 12.35 -28.24
N ALA A 58 2.56 13.66 -28.08
CA ALA A 58 2.32 14.65 -29.12
C ALA A 58 3.24 14.46 -30.34
N VAL A 59 4.52 14.11 -30.13
CA VAL A 59 5.49 13.89 -31.20
C VAL A 59 5.16 12.60 -31.95
N VAL A 60 4.80 11.54 -31.22
CA VAL A 60 4.33 10.28 -31.82
C VAL A 60 3.09 10.51 -32.68
N ARG A 61 2.09 11.24 -32.17
CA ARG A 61 0.85 11.55 -32.92
C ARG A 61 1.15 12.32 -34.19
N ARG A 62 1.97 13.38 -34.13
CA ARG A 62 2.36 14.16 -35.29
C ARG A 62 3.06 13.28 -36.34
N ARG A 63 3.97 12.40 -35.93
CA ARG A 63 4.67 11.49 -36.83
C ARG A 63 3.74 10.47 -37.48
N VAL A 64 2.81 9.91 -36.71
CA VAL A 64 1.76 9.01 -37.23
C VAL A 64 0.88 9.73 -38.24
N GLU A 65 0.50 10.98 -37.97
CA GLU A 65 -0.32 11.78 -38.87
C GLU A 65 0.42 12.11 -40.19
N GLU A 66 1.71 12.45 -40.13
CA GLU A 66 2.55 12.64 -41.32
C GLU A 66 2.63 11.37 -42.18
N MET A 67 2.80 10.19 -41.55
CA MET A 67 2.83 8.92 -42.27
C MET A 67 1.45 8.54 -42.82
N ALA A 68 0.38 8.81 -42.07
CA ALA A 68 -0.98 8.56 -42.53
C ALA A 68 -1.35 9.44 -43.73
N GLN A 69 -0.94 10.71 -43.73
CA GLN A 69 -1.12 11.62 -44.85
C GLN A 69 -0.32 11.18 -46.08
N ARG A 70 0.89 10.62 -45.92
CA ARG A 70 1.66 10.03 -47.03
C ARG A 70 0.89 8.87 -47.67
N ILE A 71 0.42 7.92 -46.86
CA ILE A 71 -0.36 6.78 -47.33
C ILE A 71 -1.65 7.22 -48.03
N GLU A 72 -2.34 8.23 -47.49
CA GLU A 72 -3.56 8.77 -48.10
C GLU A 72 -3.28 9.41 -49.46
N ARG A 73 -2.14 10.10 -49.63
CA ARG A 73 -1.74 10.63 -50.95
C ARG A 73 -1.39 9.54 -51.95
N ASP A 74 -0.72 8.48 -51.49
CA ASP A 74 -0.22 7.43 -52.39
C ASP A 74 -1.32 6.43 -52.78
N THR A 75 -2.26 6.15 -51.87
CA THR A 75 -3.32 5.13 -52.06
C THR A 75 -4.73 5.71 -52.21
N GLY A 76 -4.91 7.02 -52.01
CA GLY A 76 -6.21 7.71 -52.07
C GLY A 76 -7.16 7.40 -50.92
N ARG A 77 -6.73 6.65 -49.89
CA ARG A 77 -7.58 6.22 -48.78
C ARG A 77 -6.89 6.40 -47.43
N LYS A 78 -7.66 6.84 -46.42
CA LYS A 78 -7.18 6.92 -45.04
C LYS A 78 -6.86 5.53 -44.46
N PRO A 79 -5.72 5.36 -43.75
CA PRO A 79 -5.38 4.11 -43.11
C PRO A 79 -6.40 3.73 -42.02
N GLY A 80 -6.85 2.47 -42.05
CA GLY A 80 -7.77 1.90 -41.07
C GLY A 80 -7.15 1.71 -39.68
N LYS A 81 -7.95 1.29 -38.70
CA LYS A 81 -7.52 1.15 -37.28
C LYS A 81 -6.29 0.25 -37.09
N LYS A 82 -6.20 -0.87 -37.84
CA LYS A 82 -5.06 -1.79 -37.77
C LYS A 82 -3.78 -1.12 -38.30
N ALA A 83 -3.85 -0.51 -39.49
CA ALA A 83 -2.74 0.22 -40.09
C ALA A 83 -2.29 1.41 -39.21
N GLN A 84 -3.21 2.13 -38.56
CA GLN A 84 -2.84 3.20 -37.63
C GLN A 84 -2.08 2.68 -36.40
N LYS A 85 -2.40 1.49 -35.90
CA LYS A 85 -1.65 0.88 -34.79
C LYS A 85 -0.23 0.53 -35.23
N GLU A 86 -0.08 -0.08 -36.41
CA GLU A 86 1.23 -0.40 -37.00
C GLU A 86 2.06 0.87 -37.24
N LEU A 87 1.44 1.93 -37.78
CA LEU A 87 2.09 3.24 -37.95
C LEU A 87 2.52 3.85 -36.61
N LYS A 88 1.75 3.66 -35.55
CA LYS A 88 2.11 4.13 -34.22
C LYS A 88 3.30 3.37 -33.64
N GLU A 89 3.38 2.06 -33.85
CA GLU A 89 4.53 1.23 -33.45
C GLU A 89 5.79 1.62 -34.24
N LEU A 90 5.68 1.81 -35.55
CA LEU A 90 6.76 2.30 -36.41
C LEU A 90 7.24 3.71 -35.99
N ALA A 91 6.33 4.65 -35.77
CA ALA A 91 6.66 5.99 -35.28
C ALA A 91 7.41 5.94 -33.95
N LEU A 92 7.03 5.03 -33.05
CA LEU A 92 7.66 4.88 -31.75
C LEU A 92 9.09 4.34 -31.91
N LEU A 93 9.30 3.33 -32.75
CA LEU A 93 10.64 2.78 -33.05
C LEU A 93 11.57 3.82 -33.69
N GLU A 94 11.05 4.64 -34.62
CA GLU A 94 11.81 5.71 -35.27
C GLU A 94 12.21 6.83 -34.31
N LEU A 95 11.33 7.17 -33.36
CA LEU A 95 11.54 8.26 -32.41
C LEU A 95 12.30 7.83 -31.14
N LEU A 96 12.41 6.52 -30.87
CA LEU A 96 13.07 5.99 -29.68
C LEU A 96 14.55 6.41 -29.54
N PRO A 97 15.38 6.45 -30.61
CA PRO A 97 16.77 6.90 -30.52
C PRO A 97 16.88 8.40 -30.17
N MET A 98 15.89 9.20 -30.55
CA MET A 98 15.81 10.64 -30.29
C MET A 98 15.06 10.97 -29.00
N ALA A 99 14.61 9.95 -28.26
CA ALA A 99 13.83 10.12 -27.05
C ALA A 99 14.67 10.78 -25.95
N PHE A 100 14.11 11.78 -25.30
CA PHE A 100 14.71 12.34 -24.11
C PHE A 100 14.63 11.33 -22.97
N THR A 101 15.74 11.17 -22.27
CA THR A 101 15.77 10.45 -21.02
C THR A 101 15.07 11.28 -19.94
N LYS A 102 14.01 10.73 -19.35
CA LYS A 102 13.43 11.24 -18.10
C LYS A 102 13.90 10.33 -16.96
N ARG A 103 14.69 10.90 -16.06
CA ARG A 103 15.10 10.24 -14.82
C ARG A 103 14.06 10.50 -13.75
N ALA A 104 13.60 9.45 -13.09
CA ALA A 104 12.78 9.52 -11.90
C ALA A 104 13.48 8.72 -10.81
N SER A 105 13.75 9.35 -9.67
CA SER A 105 14.20 8.63 -8.49
C SER A 105 12.98 8.22 -7.69
N VAL A 106 12.89 6.95 -7.35
CA VAL A 106 11.84 6.39 -6.49
C VAL A 106 12.49 5.98 -5.17
N GLY A 107 12.00 6.54 -4.06
CA GLY A 107 12.44 6.13 -2.73
C GLY A 107 11.97 4.71 -2.44
N VAL A 108 12.87 3.85 -1.99
CA VAL A 108 12.53 2.51 -1.50
C VAL A 108 13.03 2.38 -0.08
N TRP A 109 12.14 1.95 0.81
CA TRP A 109 12.48 1.61 2.18
C TRP A 109 12.18 0.14 2.41
N ILE A 110 13.24 -0.61 2.69
CA ILE A 110 13.20 -2.02 3.03
C ILE A 110 13.43 -2.13 4.53
N ALA A 111 12.45 -2.69 5.25
CA ALA A 111 12.48 -2.89 6.68
C ALA A 111 12.39 -4.40 6.98
N PRO A 112 13.54 -5.13 7.01
CA PRO A 112 13.52 -6.59 7.10
C PRO A 112 13.00 -7.14 8.43
N LYS A 113 13.09 -6.36 9.52
CA LYS A 113 12.62 -6.79 10.84
C LYS A 113 11.10 -6.81 10.88
N GLU A 114 10.49 -5.81 10.27
CA GLU A 114 9.06 -5.56 10.12
C GLU A 114 8.48 -6.32 8.90
N ARG A 115 9.35 -6.91 8.06
CA ARG A 115 8.99 -7.53 6.77
C ARG A 115 8.25 -6.59 5.81
N LEU A 116 8.52 -5.30 5.93
CA LEU A 116 7.85 -4.25 5.17
C LEU A 116 8.73 -3.77 4.01
N LEU A 117 8.11 -3.61 2.84
CA LEU A 117 8.67 -2.92 1.69
C LEU A 117 7.77 -1.72 1.37
N ALA A 118 8.26 -0.51 1.63
CA ALA A 118 7.59 0.72 1.24
C ALA A 118 8.24 1.30 -0.03
N ILE A 119 7.42 1.67 -1.00
CA ILE A 119 7.84 2.27 -2.28
C ILE A 119 7.14 3.61 -2.43
N ASP A 120 7.92 4.70 -2.52
CA ASP A 120 7.41 6.05 -2.76
C ASP A 120 7.05 6.24 -4.24
N ALA A 121 5.97 5.58 -4.66
CA ALA A 121 5.51 5.60 -6.04
C ALA A 121 4.25 6.46 -6.21
N GLY A 122 4.25 7.31 -7.24
CA GLY A 122 3.07 8.11 -7.60
C GLY A 122 1.89 7.30 -8.17
N SER A 123 2.10 6.02 -8.49
CA SER A 123 1.07 5.11 -9.02
C SER A 123 1.41 3.64 -8.75
N ALA A 124 0.38 2.77 -8.74
CA ALA A 124 0.55 1.33 -8.57
C ALA A 124 1.50 0.73 -9.63
N GLY A 125 1.30 1.06 -10.91
CA GLY A 125 2.18 0.56 -11.97
C GLY A 125 3.64 1.00 -11.84
N MET A 126 3.93 2.14 -11.19
CA MET A 126 5.32 2.51 -10.88
C MET A 126 5.89 1.66 -9.74
N ALA A 127 5.08 1.30 -8.74
CA ALA A 127 5.48 0.37 -7.70
C ALA A 127 5.76 -1.03 -8.27
N ASP A 128 4.92 -1.52 -9.19
CA ASP A 128 5.10 -2.82 -9.85
C ASP A 128 6.39 -2.88 -10.68
N ASP A 129 6.71 -1.79 -11.40
CA ASP A 129 7.95 -1.67 -12.15
C ASP A 129 9.17 -1.72 -11.20
N VAL A 130 9.12 -0.98 -10.08
CA VAL A 130 10.19 -0.98 -9.08
C VAL A 130 10.35 -2.36 -8.44
N LEU A 131 9.25 -3.03 -8.10
CA LEU A 131 9.26 -4.38 -7.57
C LEU A 131 9.89 -5.37 -8.55
N THR A 132 9.55 -5.25 -9.84
CA THR A 132 10.14 -6.07 -10.91
C THR A 132 11.64 -5.85 -11.01
N LEU A 133 12.10 -4.59 -10.96
CA LEU A 133 13.53 -4.25 -10.97
C LEU A 133 14.26 -4.78 -9.73
N LEU A 134 13.63 -4.69 -8.55
CA LEU A 134 14.19 -5.24 -7.31
C LEU A 134 14.32 -6.76 -7.37
N ALA A 135 13.31 -7.47 -7.87
CA ALA A 135 13.34 -8.92 -8.04
C ALA A 135 14.43 -9.37 -9.04
N GLN A 136 14.69 -8.58 -10.09
CA GLN A 136 15.79 -8.84 -11.03
C GLN A 136 17.17 -8.56 -10.41
N ALA A 137 17.28 -7.50 -9.60
CA ALA A 137 18.54 -7.10 -8.97
C ALA A 137 18.91 -7.97 -7.76
N LEU A 138 17.92 -8.55 -7.07
CA LEU A 138 18.08 -9.32 -5.85
C LEU A 138 17.52 -10.74 -6.05
N PRO A 139 18.35 -11.72 -6.44
CA PRO A 139 17.91 -13.10 -6.60
C PRO A 139 17.27 -13.65 -5.33
N GLY A 140 16.05 -14.18 -5.44
CA GLY A 140 15.28 -14.72 -4.31
C GLY A 140 14.45 -13.69 -3.55
N PHE A 141 14.47 -12.42 -3.96
CA PHE A 141 13.57 -11.40 -3.42
C PHE A 141 12.16 -11.55 -3.99
N SER A 142 11.17 -11.57 -3.11
CA SER A 142 9.75 -11.56 -3.45
C SER A 142 9.02 -10.71 -2.43
N ALA A 143 8.13 -9.84 -2.91
CA ALA A 143 7.22 -9.08 -2.08
C ALA A 143 5.84 -9.09 -2.73
N LEU A 144 4.80 -9.05 -1.90
CA LEU A 144 3.41 -8.98 -2.32
C LEU A 144 2.79 -7.71 -1.74
N ALA A 145 1.74 -7.21 -2.40
CA ALA A 145 0.93 -6.16 -1.82
C ALA A 145 0.29 -6.66 -0.53
N ILE A 146 0.30 -5.83 0.51
CA ILE A 146 -0.32 -6.14 1.80
C ILE A 146 -1.82 -6.34 1.57
N ASN A 147 -2.33 -7.45 2.05
CA ASN A 147 -3.76 -7.74 2.07
C ASN A 147 -4.23 -7.81 3.52
N THR A 148 -5.36 -7.19 3.82
CA THR A 148 -5.91 -7.09 5.18
C THR A 148 -7.21 -7.87 5.29
N ALA A 149 -7.61 -8.23 6.51
CA ALA A 149 -8.84 -8.99 6.71
C ALA A 149 -10.10 -8.21 6.28
N LEU A 150 -10.12 -6.91 6.56
CA LEU A 150 -11.14 -5.99 6.06
C LEU A 150 -10.57 -5.18 4.90
N SER A 151 -11.32 -5.09 3.81
CA SER A 151 -10.99 -4.18 2.72
C SER A 151 -10.98 -2.73 3.24
N PRO A 152 -9.99 -1.88 2.87
CA PRO A 152 -9.94 -0.49 3.34
C PRO A 152 -11.23 0.30 3.08
N ALA A 153 -11.89 0.06 1.94
CA ALA A 153 -13.18 0.70 1.61
C ALA A 153 -14.31 0.36 2.60
N THR A 154 -14.30 -0.86 3.16
CA THR A 154 -15.28 -1.28 4.18
C THR A 154 -14.94 -0.69 5.54
N ALA A 155 -13.67 -0.75 5.95
CA ALA A 155 -13.25 -0.17 7.23
C ALA A 155 -13.45 1.35 7.27
N MET A 156 -13.07 2.08 6.21
CA MET A 156 -13.34 3.51 6.10
C MET A 156 -14.84 3.84 6.15
N ALA A 157 -15.70 2.99 5.60
CA ALA A 157 -17.14 3.19 5.65
C ALA A 157 -17.66 3.01 7.09
N ASP A 158 -17.15 2.01 7.80
CA ASP A 158 -17.49 1.76 9.19
C ASP A 158 -17.06 2.94 10.08
N TRP A 159 -15.82 3.41 9.96
CA TRP A 159 -15.33 4.56 10.74
C TRP A 159 -16.14 5.85 10.50
N LEU A 160 -16.59 6.08 9.27
CA LEU A 160 -17.46 7.22 8.94
C LEU A 160 -18.89 7.05 9.47
N VAL A 161 -19.40 5.81 9.52
CA VAL A 161 -20.76 5.50 10.00
C VAL A 161 -20.82 5.44 11.52
N SER A 162 -19.81 4.89 12.19
CA SER A 162 -19.72 4.90 13.65
C SER A 162 -19.39 6.32 14.15
N GLY A 163 -18.55 7.05 13.42
CA GLY A 163 -17.89 8.27 13.89
C GLY A 163 -16.71 7.98 14.83
N GLU A 164 -16.32 6.70 14.95
CA GLU A 164 -15.23 6.23 15.78
C GLU A 164 -14.09 5.75 14.88
N PRO A 165 -13.01 6.54 14.73
CA PRO A 165 -11.81 6.09 14.05
C PRO A 165 -11.09 5.00 14.84
N PRO A 166 -10.20 4.23 14.19
CA PRO A 166 -9.37 3.26 14.89
C PRO A 166 -8.44 3.95 15.88
N ALA A 167 -8.01 3.21 16.91
CA ALA A 167 -7.12 3.72 17.95
C ALA A 167 -5.85 4.33 17.34
N GLY A 168 -5.44 5.51 17.84
CA GLY A 168 -4.28 6.24 17.34
C GLY A 168 -4.56 7.10 16.09
N PHE A 169 -5.72 6.95 15.45
CA PHE A 169 -6.10 7.72 14.26
C PHE A 169 -7.24 8.69 14.54
N THR A 170 -7.23 9.82 13.82
CA THR A 170 -8.32 10.79 13.76
C THR A 170 -8.73 11.01 12.30
N ILE A 171 -10.03 11.13 12.06
CA ILE A 171 -10.57 11.43 10.72
C ILE A 171 -10.40 12.91 10.42
N ASP A 172 -9.75 13.21 9.31
CA ASP A 172 -9.57 14.57 8.81
C ASP A 172 -10.76 15.03 7.94
N ARG A 173 -10.63 16.20 7.31
CA ARG A 173 -11.73 16.92 6.64
C ARG A 173 -11.89 16.61 5.14
N ASP A 174 -11.20 15.59 4.65
CA ASP A 174 -11.14 15.24 3.23
C ASP A 174 -11.62 13.79 3.01
N CYS A 175 -12.67 13.60 2.19
CA CYS A 175 -13.22 12.28 1.86
C CYS A 175 -13.73 12.24 0.41
N GLU A 176 -13.58 11.09 -0.26
CA GLU A 176 -14.10 10.83 -1.61
C GLU A 176 -14.97 9.57 -1.60
N LEU A 177 -16.26 9.71 -1.89
CA LEU A 177 -17.24 8.62 -1.99
C LEU A 177 -17.59 8.35 -3.46
N LYS A 178 -17.67 7.08 -3.87
CA LYS A 178 -18.08 6.67 -5.22
C LYS A 178 -19.16 5.60 -5.16
N ALA A 179 -20.12 5.67 -6.08
CA ALA A 179 -21.08 4.59 -6.28
C ALA A 179 -20.40 3.28 -6.74
N ALA A 180 -21.04 2.13 -6.53
CA ALA A 180 -20.53 0.85 -7.02
C ALA A 180 -20.72 0.66 -8.54
N ASP A 181 -21.71 1.31 -9.14
CA ASP A 181 -22.16 1.08 -10.53
C ASP A 181 -21.47 1.99 -11.55
N GLY A 182 -20.94 1.42 -12.63
CA GLY A 182 -19.94 2.01 -13.56
C GLY A 182 -20.11 3.48 -14.02
N GLU A 183 -21.33 4.02 -14.08
CA GLU A 183 -21.58 5.45 -14.31
C GLU A 183 -21.72 6.17 -12.95
N LYS A 184 -20.58 6.34 -12.26
CA LYS A 184 -20.55 6.65 -10.82
C LYS A 184 -20.66 8.15 -10.54
N PRO A 185 -21.73 8.65 -9.89
CA PRO A 185 -21.65 9.92 -9.18
C PRO A 185 -20.54 9.83 -8.12
N VAL A 186 -19.60 10.79 -8.18
CA VAL A 186 -18.51 10.94 -7.21
C VAL A 186 -18.85 12.13 -6.33
N VAL A 187 -18.87 11.92 -5.02
CA VAL A 187 -19.03 12.99 -4.04
C VAL A 187 -17.69 13.20 -3.35
N ARG A 188 -17.20 14.43 -3.36
CA ARG A 188 -15.93 14.77 -2.72
C ARG A 188 -16.14 15.88 -1.70
N TYR A 189 -15.80 15.57 -0.46
CA TYR A 189 -15.70 16.51 0.63
C TYR A 189 -14.24 16.95 0.76
N ALA A 190 -14.02 18.25 0.81
CA ALA A 190 -12.70 18.83 0.98
C ALA A 190 -12.80 19.94 2.03
N ARG A 191 -11.93 19.90 3.05
CA ARG A 191 -11.93 20.84 4.17
C ARG A 191 -13.29 20.95 4.89
N HIS A 192 -14.08 19.89 4.88
CA HIS A 192 -15.37 19.82 5.58
C HIS A 192 -15.33 18.85 6.76
N ALA A 193 -16.00 19.18 7.86
CA ALA A 193 -16.20 18.21 8.95
C ALA A 193 -17.00 17.00 8.43
N LEU A 194 -16.56 15.79 8.78
CA LEU A 194 -17.13 14.54 8.25
C LEU A 194 -18.12 13.86 9.23
N ASP A 195 -18.49 14.53 10.31
CA ASP A 195 -19.50 14.15 11.31
C ASP A 195 -20.95 14.47 10.87
N LEU A 196 -21.16 14.54 9.55
CA LEU A 196 -22.41 14.93 8.93
C LEU A 196 -23.35 13.73 8.72
N PRO A 197 -24.66 13.86 9.02
CA PRO A 197 -25.64 12.81 8.73
C PRO A 197 -25.69 12.46 7.22
N GLU A 198 -25.41 13.43 6.34
CA GLU A 198 -25.41 13.26 4.89
C GLU A 198 -24.37 12.23 4.40
N ILE A 199 -23.23 12.10 5.10
CA ILE A 199 -22.21 11.10 4.76
C ILE A 199 -22.73 9.70 5.05
N ARG A 200 -23.43 9.51 6.18
CA ARG A 200 -24.07 8.24 6.53
C ARG A 200 -25.15 7.88 5.52
N GLU A 201 -25.95 8.84 5.09
CA GLU A 201 -26.95 8.64 4.04
C GLU A 201 -26.33 8.24 2.69
N HIS A 202 -25.22 8.86 2.31
CA HIS A 202 -24.51 8.49 1.09
C HIS A 202 -23.95 7.06 1.14
N ILE A 203 -23.43 6.64 2.29
CA ILE A 203 -22.93 5.28 2.49
C ILE A 203 -24.10 4.28 2.49
N ALA A 204 -25.22 4.61 3.16
CA ALA A 204 -26.44 3.81 3.15
C ALA A 204 -27.04 3.68 1.74
N ALA A 205 -26.93 4.72 0.91
CA ALA A 205 -27.32 4.72 -0.50
C ALA A 205 -26.35 3.93 -1.42
N GLY A 206 -25.38 3.21 -0.85
CA GLY A 206 -24.49 2.32 -1.60
C GLY A 206 -23.23 2.98 -2.15
N LYS A 207 -22.92 4.24 -1.79
CA LYS A 207 -21.61 4.82 -2.10
C LYS A 207 -20.56 4.27 -1.14
N ARG A 208 -19.35 4.00 -1.64
CA ARG A 208 -18.22 3.52 -0.85
C ARG A 208 -17.12 4.58 -0.80
N PRO A 209 -16.45 4.76 0.36
CA PRO A 209 -15.28 5.62 0.45
C PRO A 209 -14.12 5.02 -0.33
N THR A 210 -13.57 5.84 -1.21
CA THR A 210 -12.40 5.51 -2.03
C THR A 210 -11.15 6.23 -1.55
N ARG A 211 -11.32 7.35 -0.82
CA ARG A 211 -10.26 8.10 -0.16
C ARG A 211 -10.77 8.66 1.16
N LEU A 212 -9.95 8.59 2.20
CA LEU A 212 -10.20 9.19 3.50
C LEU A 212 -8.90 9.79 4.03
N ALA A 213 -8.93 11.06 4.42
CA ALA A 213 -7.82 11.69 5.12
C ALA A 213 -7.84 11.29 6.59
N LEU A 214 -6.67 10.92 7.10
CA LEU A 214 -6.45 10.49 8.47
C LEU A 214 -5.19 11.16 9.00
N THR A 215 -5.19 11.43 10.30
CA THR A 215 -4.00 11.83 11.04
C THR A 215 -3.71 10.79 12.12
N TRP A 216 -2.45 10.37 12.23
CA TRP A 216 -1.97 9.43 13.23
C TRP A 216 -1.20 10.17 14.32
N THR A 217 -1.66 10.03 15.56
CA THR A 217 -1.05 10.56 16.80
C THR A 217 -0.60 12.03 16.69
N ASP A 218 -1.34 12.87 15.96
CA ASP A 218 -1.00 14.27 15.66
C ASP A 218 0.43 14.48 15.07
N ARG A 219 1.01 13.42 14.49
CA ARG A 219 2.38 13.39 13.94
C ARG A 219 2.40 13.22 12.44
N VAL A 220 1.51 12.40 11.88
CA VAL A 220 1.53 12.04 10.46
C VAL A 220 0.13 12.18 9.88
N SER A 221 -0.04 13.08 8.90
CA SER A 221 -1.27 13.22 8.14
C SER A 221 -1.13 12.59 6.76
N PHE A 222 -2.12 11.83 6.33
CA PHE A 222 -2.12 11.15 5.04
C PHE A 222 -3.55 10.89 4.53
N VAL A 223 -3.64 10.44 3.29
CA VAL A 223 -4.89 10.00 2.65
C VAL A 223 -4.79 8.52 2.36
N LEU A 224 -5.59 7.73 3.07
CA LEU A 224 -5.79 6.31 2.80
C LEU A 224 -6.69 6.16 1.58
N THR A 225 -6.41 5.15 0.76
CA THR A 225 -7.22 4.80 -0.41
C THR A 225 -7.78 3.39 -0.29
N GLU A 226 -8.82 3.09 -1.08
CA GLU A 226 -9.44 1.76 -1.10
C GLU A 226 -8.48 0.60 -1.43
N GLY A 227 -7.40 0.89 -2.17
CA GLY A 227 -6.37 -0.09 -2.55
C GLY A 227 -5.18 -0.12 -1.59
N PHE A 228 -5.36 0.29 -0.34
CA PHE A 228 -4.32 0.32 0.70
C PHE A 228 -3.07 1.14 0.32
N GLN A 229 -3.27 2.23 -0.43
CA GLN A 229 -2.21 3.19 -0.74
C GLN A 229 -2.30 4.39 0.21
N VAL A 230 -1.15 4.79 0.76
CA VAL A 230 -0.97 6.01 1.55
C VAL A 230 -0.56 7.14 0.61
N LYS A 231 -1.37 8.20 0.51
CA LYS A 231 -1.13 9.36 -0.36
C LYS A 231 -1.03 10.65 0.43
N LYS A 232 -0.38 11.67 -0.14
CA LYS A 232 -0.20 12.99 0.48
C LYS A 232 0.36 12.92 1.91
N LEU A 233 1.29 12.00 2.12
CA LEU A 233 1.96 11.84 3.41
C LEU A 233 2.65 13.16 3.82
N THR A 234 2.32 13.64 5.01
CA THR A 234 2.83 14.89 5.57
C THR A 234 3.17 14.68 7.04
N PHE A 235 4.41 14.93 7.43
CA PHE A 235 4.80 14.98 8.83
C PHE A 235 4.39 16.33 9.42
N LEU A 236 3.69 16.29 10.55
CA LEU A 236 3.20 17.46 11.28
C LEU A 236 4.31 18.08 12.14
N GLU A 237 4.04 19.27 12.67
CA GLU A 237 4.98 20.03 13.50
C GLU A 237 5.39 19.23 14.75
N GLY A 238 6.66 19.35 15.18
CA GLY A 238 7.20 18.56 16.29
C GLY A 238 7.96 17.30 15.89
N VAL A 239 7.68 16.67 14.74
CA VAL A 239 8.36 15.42 14.34
C VAL A 239 9.85 15.63 14.06
N PHE A 240 10.21 16.77 13.49
CA PHE A 240 11.60 17.13 13.18
C PHE A 240 12.19 18.18 14.13
N GLU A 241 11.51 18.50 15.24
CA GLU A 241 12.01 19.46 16.23
C GLU A 241 13.21 18.91 17.00
N GLY A 242 14.23 19.76 17.21
CA GLY A 242 15.49 19.38 17.89
C GLY A 242 16.74 19.36 16.99
N LYS A 243 16.63 19.78 15.71
CA LYS A 243 17.79 19.89 14.81
C LYS A 243 18.45 21.27 14.86
N PRO A 244 19.77 21.35 15.09
CA PRO A 244 20.57 22.50 14.70
C PRO A 244 21.20 22.23 13.31
N GLY A 245 20.62 22.68 12.19
CA GLY A 245 21.37 22.53 10.93
C GLY A 245 20.71 22.84 9.60
N LYS A 246 21.57 23.22 8.64
CA LYS A 246 21.30 23.61 7.24
C LYS A 246 20.74 22.46 6.40
N LYS A 247 19.83 22.81 5.47
CA LYS A 247 19.39 21.94 4.36
C LYS A 247 20.58 21.28 3.65
N GLY A 248 20.70 19.96 3.74
CA GLY A 248 21.52 19.15 2.82
C GLY A 248 22.31 17.99 3.40
N GLU A 249 22.67 18.01 4.69
CA GLU A 249 23.51 16.95 5.31
C GLU A 249 22.74 15.96 6.21
N ASP A 250 21.47 16.22 6.50
CA ASP A 250 20.69 15.47 7.50
C ASP A 250 19.80 14.35 6.92
N PHE A 251 20.00 13.92 5.66
CA PHE A 251 19.10 12.92 5.02
C PHE A 251 18.99 11.61 5.82
N GLU A 252 20.11 11.10 6.35
CA GLU A 252 20.09 9.86 7.13
C GLU A 252 19.30 10.01 8.44
N ALA A 253 19.40 11.17 9.09
CA ALA A 253 18.65 11.49 10.29
C ALA A 253 17.15 11.67 9.99
N ASP A 254 16.83 12.38 8.91
CA ASP A 254 15.46 12.57 8.43
C ASP A 254 14.81 11.24 8.08
N ALA A 255 15.54 10.36 7.39
CA ALA A 255 15.08 9.02 7.05
C ALA A 255 14.87 8.16 8.29
N ALA A 256 15.78 8.20 9.27
CA ALA A 256 15.63 7.46 10.52
C ALA A 256 14.40 7.91 11.33
N ILE A 257 14.16 9.22 11.42
CA ILE A 257 12.97 9.78 12.08
C ILE A 257 11.70 9.37 11.31
N ALA A 258 11.67 9.61 9.99
CA ALA A 258 10.52 9.31 9.16
C ALA A 258 10.15 7.83 9.22
N THR A 259 11.12 6.93 9.07
CA THR A 259 10.88 5.48 9.13
C THR A 259 10.49 5.01 10.53
N GLY A 260 11.02 5.66 11.58
CA GLY A 260 10.65 5.40 12.98
C GLY A 260 9.21 5.77 13.31
N GLU A 261 8.64 6.76 12.63
CA GLU A 261 7.21 7.13 12.77
C GLU A 261 6.31 6.31 11.81
N LEU A 262 6.79 6.01 10.60
CA LEU A 262 6.00 5.30 9.59
C LEU A 262 5.82 3.81 9.90
N ALA A 263 6.83 3.13 10.47
CA ALA A 263 6.72 1.72 10.83
C ALA A 263 5.54 1.47 11.79
N PRO A 264 5.48 2.10 12.99
CA PRO A 264 4.38 1.88 13.91
C PRO A 264 3.04 2.35 13.34
N MET A 265 3.01 3.45 12.59
CA MET A 265 1.78 3.91 11.92
C MET A 265 1.24 2.86 10.95
N ILE A 266 2.10 2.21 10.16
CA ILE A 266 1.68 1.18 9.20
C ILE A 266 1.20 -0.08 9.95
N ASP A 267 1.90 -0.49 10.99
CA ASP A 267 1.52 -1.65 11.80
C ASP A 267 0.14 -1.45 12.46
N GLU A 268 -0.06 -0.31 13.13
CA GLU A 268 -1.35 0.04 13.74
C GLU A 268 -2.48 0.18 12.69
N LEU A 269 -2.16 0.66 11.49
CA LEU A 269 -3.13 0.75 10.40
C LEU A 269 -3.52 -0.64 9.88
N ILE A 270 -2.58 -1.59 9.79
CA ILE A 270 -2.87 -2.98 9.41
C ILE A 270 -3.77 -3.62 10.47
N ASP A 271 -3.46 -3.42 11.75
CA ASP A 271 -4.26 -3.92 12.87
C ASP A 271 -5.68 -3.33 12.85
N ALA A 272 -5.81 -2.03 12.58
CA ALA A 272 -7.10 -1.35 12.42
C ALA A 272 -7.96 -1.92 11.26
N LEU A 273 -7.32 -2.52 10.26
CA LEU A 273 -7.98 -3.19 9.14
C LEU A 273 -8.22 -4.69 9.40
N GLY A 274 -8.09 -5.13 10.65
CA GLY A 274 -8.31 -6.52 11.07
C GLY A 274 -7.09 -7.43 10.87
N GLY A 275 -5.90 -6.86 10.71
CA GLY A 275 -4.65 -7.59 10.57
C GLY A 275 -4.33 -8.02 9.14
N GLU A 276 -3.08 -8.45 8.93
CA GLU A 276 -2.59 -8.95 7.65
C GLU A 276 -3.15 -10.35 7.35
N GLN A 277 -3.67 -10.54 6.14
CA GLN A 277 -4.03 -11.86 5.61
C GLN A 277 -2.98 -12.35 4.63
N VAL A 278 -2.32 -13.45 5.00
CA VAL A 278 -1.44 -14.18 4.10
C VAL A 278 -2.29 -14.93 3.08
N ILE A 279 -2.09 -14.61 1.80
CA ILE A 279 -2.77 -15.30 0.68
C ILE A 279 -2.48 -16.80 0.77
N GLY A 280 -3.53 -17.61 0.98
CA GLY A 280 -3.44 -19.06 1.12
C GLY A 280 -3.54 -19.61 2.56
N ALA A 281 -3.62 -18.75 3.58
CA ALA A 281 -4.06 -19.15 4.91
C ALA A 281 -5.59 -19.29 4.95
N PRO A 282 -6.17 -20.28 5.68
CA PRO A 282 -7.60 -20.31 5.90
C PRO A 282 -8.02 -19.00 6.58
N ALA A 283 -9.08 -18.37 6.07
CA ALA A 283 -9.64 -17.16 6.66
C ALA A 283 -9.79 -17.38 8.17
N PRO A 284 -9.35 -16.43 9.03
CA PRO A 284 -9.62 -16.54 10.45
C PRO A 284 -11.12 -16.70 10.63
N ALA A 285 -11.52 -17.81 11.25
CA ALA A 285 -12.92 -18.10 11.52
C ALA A 285 -13.51 -16.87 12.21
N ALA A 286 -14.55 -16.31 11.62
CA ALA A 286 -15.36 -15.28 12.26
C ALA A 286 -15.59 -15.70 13.71
N ALA A 287 -15.18 -14.84 14.65
CA ALA A 287 -15.43 -15.09 16.07
C ALA A 287 -16.91 -15.47 16.24
N PRO A 288 -17.23 -16.50 17.04
CA PRO A 288 -18.60 -16.96 17.15
C PRO A 288 -19.46 -15.82 17.68
N SER A 289 -20.32 -15.30 16.80
CA SER A 289 -21.49 -14.56 17.21
C SER A 289 -22.21 -15.46 18.20
N THR A 290 -22.34 -15.01 19.46
CA THR A 290 -23.17 -15.66 20.46
C THR A 290 -24.62 -15.55 20.00
N ALA A 291 -24.99 -16.45 19.09
CA ALA A 291 -26.37 -16.77 18.79
C ALA A 291 -26.96 -17.34 20.08
N THR A 292 -27.77 -16.51 20.71
CA THR A 292 -28.73 -16.95 21.72
C THR A 292 -29.58 -18.06 21.10
N ASP A 293 -29.64 -19.20 21.78
CA ASP A 293 -30.43 -20.36 21.40
C ASP A 293 -31.85 -19.96 20.94
N PRO A 294 -32.37 -20.53 19.84
CA PRO A 294 -33.77 -20.42 19.51
C PRO A 294 -34.58 -21.32 20.47
N ALA A 295 -35.51 -20.70 21.18
CA ALA A 295 -36.55 -21.42 21.92
C ALA A 295 -37.32 -22.38 20.99
N PRO A 296 -37.66 -23.61 21.43
CA PRO A 296 -38.38 -24.55 20.58
C PRO A 296 -39.85 -24.15 20.45
N ALA A 297 -40.31 -24.01 19.21
CA ALA A 297 -41.72 -23.89 18.89
C ALA A 297 -42.45 -25.24 19.11
N PRO A 298 -43.67 -25.26 19.68
CA PRO A 298 -44.49 -26.45 19.73
C PRO A 298 -45.35 -26.55 18.47
N ALA A 299 -45.38 -27.71 17.82
CA ALA A 299 -46.43 -28.06 16.87
C ALA A 299 -46.64 -29.57 16.82
N ALA A 300 -47.84 -30.02 17.18
CA ALA A 300 -48.70 -30.83 16.32
C ALA A 300 -49.96 -31.25 17.09
N ALA A 301 -51.08 -30.58 16.82
CA ALA A 301 -52.41 -31.12 17.01
C ALA A 301 -53.08 -31.18 15.63
N GLU A 302 -53.49 -32.39 15.24
CA GLU A 302 -54.24 -32.70 14.02
C GLU A 302 -55.58 -31.97 13.96
N VAL A 303 -55.94 -31.43 12.79
CA VAL A 303 -57.35 -31.29 12.38
C VAL A 303 -57.52 -31.64 10.90
N GLN A 304 -58.56 -32.43 10.67
CA GLN A 304 -58.94 -33.15 9.46
C GLN A 304 -59.39 -32.27 8.29
N ARG A 305 -59.21 -32.82 7.08
CA ARG A 305 -59.87 -32.42 5.83
C ARG A 305 -61.38 -32.67 5.92
N GLY A 306 -62.17 -31.63 5.68
CA GLY A 306 -63.61 -31.67 5.43
C GLY A 306 -63.98 -30.64 4.36
N ALA A 307 -64.83 -31.06 3.43
CA ALA A 307 -65.12 -30.40 2.16
C ALA A 307 -66.12 -29.21 2.21
N ALA A 308 -66.14 -28.46 1.10
CA ALA A 308 -67.28 -27.83 0.42
C ALA A 308 -67.37 -26.27 0.34
N ALA A 309 -67.39 -25.82 -0.92
CA ALA A 309 -68.29 -24.82 -1.53
C ALA A 309 -68.01 -23.29 -1.49
N SER A 310 -68.30 -22.70 -2.68
CA SER A 310 -68.47 -21.28 -3.09
C SER A 310 -67.24 -20.37 -3.07
N ALA A 311 -66.74 -19.86 -4.21
CA ALA A 311 -67.29 -18.90 -5.20
C ALA A 311 -66.93 -17.44 -4.85
N ASP A 312 -66.66 -16.65 -5.89
CA ASP A 312 -66.17 -15.26 -5.94
C ASP A 312 -64.63 -15.13 -5.81
N GLY A 313 -63.87 -14.64 -6.80
CA GLY A 313 -64.20 -13.70 -7.85
C GLY A 313 -63.26 -12.50 -7.72
N ASN A 314 -61.97 -12.67 -8.03
CA ASN A 314 -61.07 -11.53 -8.25
C ASN A 314 -59.82 -11.97 -9.05
N LEU A 315 -59.84 -11.75 -10.37
CA LEU A 315 -58.65 -11.89 -11.21
C LEU A 315 -57.81 -10.60 -11.11
N PRO A 316 -56.47 -10.71 -11.02
CA PRO A 316 -55.58 -9.55 -10.91
C PRO A 316 -55.53 -8.71 -12.20
N PRO A 317 -55.24 -7.40 -12.08
CA PRO A 317 -55.60 -6.36 -13.06
C PRO A 317 -54.78 -6.32 -14.36
N TRP A 318 -54.00 -7.35 -14.70
CA TRP A 318 -53.11 -7.34 -15.87
C TRP A 318 -53.50 -8.28 -17.01
N GLU A 319 -54.60 -9.05 -16.90
CA GLU A 319 -55.08 -9.98 -17.96
C GLU A 319 -56.16 -9.41 -18.90
N ALA A 320 -56.57 -8.14 -18.80
CA ALA A 320 -57.65 -7.58 -19.63
C ALA A 320 -57.23 -6.99 -21.00
N ALA A 321 -56.07 -7.37 -21.55
CA ALA A 321 -55.56 -6.83 -22.80
C ALA A 321 -55.08 -7.91 -23.78
N ALA A 322 -55.90 -8.91 -24.06
CA ALA A 322 -55.72 -9.84 -25.18
C ALA A 322 -56.97 -10.68 -25.48
N ALA A 323 -58.05 -10.04 -25.97
CA ALA A 323 -59.08 -10.62 -26.86
C ALA A 323 -60.16 -9.57 -27.17
#